data_AF-A0A2D5UUE9-F1
#
_entry.id   AF-A0A2D5UUE9-F1
#
_cell.length_a   1.000
_cell.length_b   1.000
_cell.length_c   1.000
_cell.angle_alpha   90.00
_cell.angle_beta   90.00
_cell.angle_gamma   90.00
#
_symmetry.space_group_name_H-M   'P 1'
#
loop_
_entity.id
_entity.type
_entity.pdbx_description
1 polymer ?
#
loop_
_entity_poly.entity_id
_entity_poly.type
_entity_poly.pdbx_seq_one_letter_code
_entity_poly.pdbx_strand_id
1 'polypeptide(L)' 'MQRDVLTVLEAASTLNLHPETVKRFCRIGKLKGEKVSVGWLIPRTEVESFASTYQETRGRPANGRAHRNGGLG' A
#
# COMPACT_ATOMS: atom_id res chain seq x y z
N MET A 1 23.48 3.29 -1.79
CA MET A 1 22.26 2.72 -1.15
C MET A 1 21.13 3.72 -1.33
N GLN A 2 20.38 3.61 -2.43
CA GLN A 2 19.33 4.58 -2.75
C GLN A 2 18.13 4.29 -1.85
N ARG A 3 17.67 5.31 -1.11
CA ARG A 3 16.41 5.23 -0.36
C ARG A 3 15.28 5.50 -1.33
N ASP A 4 14.97 4.51 -2.14
CA ASP A 4 13.79 4.54 -3.00
C ASP A 4 12.56 4.51 -2.08
N VAL A 5 11.86 5.63 -1.97
CA VAL A 5 10.57 5.72 -1.28
C VAL A 5 9.47 5.63 -2.33
N LEU A 6 8.49 4.78 -2.08
CA LEU A 6 7.37 4.50 -2.95
C LEU A 6 6.13 5.23 -2.44
N THR A 7 5.30 5.69 -3.37
CA THR A 7 3.97 6.18 -3.03
C THR A 7 3.03 5.00 -2.76
N VAL A 8 1.84 5.29 -2.22
CA VAL A 8 0.76 4.30 -2.06
C VAL A 8 0.50 3.49 -3.32
N LEU A 9 0.54 4.14 -4.50
CA LEU A 9 0.25 3.48 -5.78
C LEU A 9 1.36 2.51 -6.18
N GLU A 10 2.61 2.94 -6.02
CA GLU A 10 3.79 2.12 -6.32
C GLU A 10 3.90 0.93 -5.36
N ALA A 11 3.65 1.17 -4.07
CA ALA A 11 3.60 0.12 -3.06
C ALA A 11 2.46 -0.87 -3.33
N ALA A 12 1.30 -0.39 -3.78
CA ALA A 12 0.16 -1.22 -4.18
C ALA A 12 0.54 -2.15 -5.35
N SER A 13 1.18 -1.62 -6.40
CA SER A 13 1.67 -2.40 -7.53
C SER A 13 2.71 -3.45 -7.09
N THR A 14 3.63 -3.07 -6.20
CA THR A 14 4.71 -3.94 -5.70
C THR A 14 4.15 -5.08 -4.83
N LEU A 15 3.19 -4.77 -3.97
CA LEU A 15 2.52 -5.75 -3.10
C LEU A 15 1.41 -6.53 -3.81
N ASN A 16 1.10 -6.16 -5.06
CA ASN A 16 -0.09 -6.62 -5.78
C ASN A 16 -1.40 -6.44 -4.97
N LEU A 17 -1.48 -5.36 -4.19
CA LEU A 17 -2.62 -5.02 -3.34
C LEU A 17 -3.39 -3.82 -3.90
N HIS A 18 -4.63 -3.66 -3.48
CA HIS A 18 -5.40 -2.45 -3.82
C HIS A 18 -4.81 -1.22 -3.07
N PRO A 19 -4.70 -0.03 -3.69
CA PRO A 19 -4.20 1.17 -3.03
C PRO A 19 -5.02 1.59 -1.80
N GLU A 20 -6.31 1.23 -1.74
CA GLU A 20 -7.12 1.41 -0.52
C GLU A 20 -6.64 0.53 0.64
N THR A 21 -6.22 -0.71 0.36
CA THR A 21 -5.63 -1.61 1.35
C THR A 21 -4.31 -1.05 1.86
N VAL A 22 -3.47 -0.51 0.96
CA VAL A 22 -2.20 0.14 1.35
C VAL A 22 -2.46 1.38 2.21
N LYS A 23 -3.40 2.25 1.83
CA LYS A 23 -3.84 3.39 2.69
C LYS A 23 -4.29 2.91 4.06
N ARG A 24 -5.06 1.81 4.11
CA ARG A 24 -5.52 1.22 5.37
C ARG A 24 -4.34 0.74 6.21
N PHE A 25 -3.36 0.07 5.61
CA PHE A 25 -2.16 -0.41 6.31
C PHE A 25 -1.30 0.72 6.87
N CYS A 26 -1.12 1.81 6.11
CA CYS A 26 -0.48 3.01 6.62
C CYS A 26 -1.27 3.63 7.78
N ARG A 27 -2.61 3.70 7.66
CA ARG A 27 -3.48 4.29 8.70
C ARG A 27 -3.48 3.50 10.01
N ILE A 28 -3.41 2.17 9.95
CA ILE A 28 -3.36 1.32 11.15
C ILE A 28 -1.92 1.08 11.68
N GLY A 29 -0.90 1.62 11.01
CA GLY A 29 0.51 1.45 11.39
C GLY A 29 1.10 0.07 11.07
N LYS A 30 0.45 -0.73 10.23
CA LYS A 30 0.94 -2.06 9.82
C LYS A 30 2.06 -1.98 8.79
N LEU A 31 2.04 -0.93 7.96
CA LEU A 31 3.09 -0.60 7.00
C LEU A 31 3.73 0.72 7.46
N LYS A 32 5.05 0.78 7.58
CA LYS A 32 5.75 2.01 7.96
C LYS A 32 5.73 2.98 6.78
N GLY A 33 4.66 3.77 6.70
CA GLY A 33 4.54 4.90 5.79
C GLY A 33 4.71 6.20 6.56
N GLU A 34 5.48 7.13 6.01
CA GLU A 34 5.54 8.51 6.44
C GLU A 34 4.44 9.30 5.76
N LYS A 35 3.61 10.00 6.54
CA LYS A 35 2.58 10.88 5.99
C LYS A 35 3.23 12.17 5.53
N VAL A 36 3.26 12.41 4.21
CA VAL A 36 3.88 13.59 3.61
C VAL A 36 2.81 14.41 2.88
N SER A 37 2.41 15.52 3.51
CA SER A 37 1.43 16.49 3.02
C SER A 37 0.11 15.86 2.54
N VAL A 38 0.01 15.53 1.25
CA VAL A 38 -1.19 14.98 0.59
C VAL A 38 -1.19 13.46 0.46
N GLY A 39 -0.07 12.79 0.79
CA GLY A 39 0.13 11.37 0.53
C GLY A 39 0.86 10.62 1.63
N TRP A 40 1.15 9.35 1.34
CA TRP A 40 2.00 8.49 2.16
C TRP A 40 3.20 8.06 1.34
N LEU A 41 4.39 8.20 1.91
CA LEU A 41 5.64 7.70 1.37
C LEU A 41 6.08 6.49 2.19
N ILE A 42 6.32 5.37 1.51
CA ILE A 42 6.67 4.11 2.15
C ILE A 42 8.04 3.71 1.62
N PRO A 43 9.02 3.38 2.48
CA PRO A 43 10.32 2.93 2.01
C PRO A 43 10.17 1.65 1.19
N ARG A 44 10.78 1.59 0.01
CA ARG A 44 10.77 0.39 -0.85
C ARG A 44 11.25 -0.86 -0.11
N THR A 45 12.30 -0.72 0.70
CA THR A 45 12.83 -1.82 1.52
C THR A 45 11.77 -2.38 2.47
N GLU A 46 10.93 -1.51 3.02
CA GLU A 46 9.85 -1.92 3.92
C GLU A 46 8.71 -2.58 3.14
N VAL A 47 8.37 -2.06 1.96
CA VAL A 47 7.40 -2.69 1.05
C VAL A 47 7.85 -4.08 0.64
N GLU A 48 9.11 -4.26 0.26
CA GLU A 48 9.66 -5.54 -0.20
C GLU A 48 9.79 -6.54 0.96
N SER A 49 10.29 -6.09 2.12
CA SER A 49 10.34 -6.91 3.33
C SER A 49 8.93 -7.32 3.78
N PHE A 50 7.96 -6.41 3.67
CA PHE A 50 6.57 -6.69 3.94
C PHE A 50 6.02 -7.66 2.91
N ALA A 51 6.29 -7.50 1.61
CA ALA A 51 5.85 -8.43 0.56
C ALA A 51 6.34 -9.86 0.81
N SER A 52 7.61 -10.00 1.21
CA SER A 52 8.21 -11.30 1.50
C SER A 52 7.68 -11.94 2.78
N THR A 53 7.27 -11.15 3.78
CA THR A 53 6.81 -11.64 5.09
C THR A 53 5.28 -11.73 5.16
N TYR A 54 4.58 -10.96 4.34
CA TYR A 54 3.13 -10.89 4.27
C TYR A 54 2.62 -12.10 3.48
N GLN A 55 2.56 -13.24 4.16
CA GLN A 55 1.75 -14.36 3.71
C GLN A 55 0.30 -14.00 3.97
N GLU A 56 -0.41 -13.58 2.92
CA GLU A 56 -1.86 -13.39 2.97
C GLU A 56 -2.52 -14.76 3.22
N THR A 57 -2.64 -15.13 4.49
CA THR A 57 -3.46 -16.25 4.95
C THR A 57 -4.92 -15.87 4.75
N ARG A 58 -5.39 -15.91 3.51
CA ARG A 58 -6.82 -15.92 3.16
C ARG A 58 -6.99 -16.35 1.72
N GLY A 59 -7.26 -17.63 1.54
CA GLY A 59 -7.75 -18.22 0.29
C GLY A 59 -9.14 -17.72 -0.09
N ARG A 60 -9.29 -16.43 -0.40
CA ARG A 60 -10.45 -15.94 -1.14
C ARG A 60 -9.96 -14.93 -2.17
N PRO A 61 -10.10 -15.21 -3.49
CA PRO A 61 -9.85 -14.20 -4.49
C PRO A 61 -10.82 -13.05 -4.20
N ALA A 62 -10.30 -11.86 -3.93
CA ALA A 62 -11.11 -10.67 -3.87
C ALA A 62 -11.54 -10.36 -5.32
N ASN A 63 -12.58 -11.06 -5.75
CA ASN A 63 -13.37 -10.73 -6.91
C ASN A 63 -13.59 -9.22 -6.89
N GLY A 64 -13.09 -8.56 -7.94
CA GLY A 64 -13.07 -7.12 -8.05
C GLY A 64 -14.44 -6.52 -7.74
N ARG A 65 -14.45 -5.53 -6.84
CA ARG A 65 -15.47 -4.47 -6.68
C ARG A 65 -15.19 -3.72 -5.39
N ALA A 66 -14.83 -2.45 -5.52
CA ALA A 66 -14.90 -1.32 -4.58
C ALA A 66 -13.58 -0.52 -4.63
N HIS A 67 -13.52 0.81 -4.73
CA HIS A 67 -14.58 1.83 -4.72
C HIS A 67 -14.18 3.05 -5.57
N ARG A 68 -15.22 3.77 -6.02
CA ARG A 68 -15.25 5.10 -6.63
C ARG A 68 -14.29 6.10 -5.97
N ASN A 69 -13.45 6.75 -6.79
CA ASN A 69 -12.92 8.06 -6.46
C ASN A 69 -14.09 9.06 -6.43
N GLY A 70 -14.44 9.52 -5.23
CA GLY A 70 -15.17 10.77 -5.05
C GLY A 70 -14.18 11.92 -5.07
N GLY A 71 -14.43 12.88 -5.97
CA GLY A 71 -13.88 14.23 -5.92
C GLY A 71 -13.25 14.70 -7.22
N LEU A 72 -14.04 15.43 -8.03
CA LEU A 72 -13.76 16.75 -8.63
C LEU A 72 -14.73 17.00 -9.81
N GLY A 73 -15.58 18.04 -9.70
CA GLY A 73 -16.45 18.55 -10.76
C GLY A 73 -17.89 18.75 -10.30
#